data_AF-A0A8H5GFG5-F1
#
_entry.id   AF-A0A8H5GFG5-F1
#
_cell.length_a   1.000
_cell.length_b   1.000
_cell.length_c   1.000
_cell.angle_alpha   90.00
_cell.angle_beta   90.00
_cell.angle_gamma   90.00
#
_symmetry.space_group_name_H-M   'P 1'
#
loop_
_entity.id
_entity.type
_entity.pdbx_description
1 polymer ?
#
loop_
_entity_poly.entity_id
_entity_poly.type
_entity_poly.pdbx_seq_one_letter_code
_entity_poly.pdbx_strand_id
1 'polypeptide(L)'
;MVLLRVRYLPSSILKKTFGIRSPRLLSVSTTQTDECGIPLTSTWSVTELLSSYPKPSISSQTLNRLHDLAALIPPVEGTSAHAKLREEISELVRLVEAVKLVDTKGVSVSARWDQEDADKWSVESLPKEIPEGQELLKHAARTENGFYLVDADRKKKLS
;
A
#
# COMPACT_ATOMS: atom_id res chain seq x y z
N MET A 1 22.94 -35.16 26.44
CA MET A 1 22.84 -34.06 25.46
C MET A 1 22.87 -34.67 24.08
N VAL A 2 21.72 -34.72 23.38
CA VAL A 2 21.59 -35.38 22.08
C VAL A 2 21.75 -34.34 20.98
N LEU A 3 22.83 -34.46 20.21
CA LEU A 3 23.12 -33.69 19.01
C LEU A 3 22.25 -34.20 17.85
N LEU A 4 21.16 -33.49 17.54
CA LEU A 4 20.38 -33.75 16.32
C LEU A 4 20.98 -32.96 15.16
N ARG A 5 21.84 -33.63 14.41
CA ARG A 5 22.41 -33.15 13.15
C ARG A 5 21.43 -33.45 12.02
N VAL A 6 20.59 -32.48 11.68
CA VAL A 6 19.69 -32.59 10.52
C VAL A 6 20.51 -32.35 9.25
N ARG A 7 20.69 -33.41 8.45
CA ARG A 7 21.05 -33.34 7.03
C ARG A 7 19.82 -33.77 6.24
N TYR A 8 19.46 -33.08 5.16
CA TYR A 8 18.85 -33.63 3.92
C TYR A 8 18.59 -32.43 2.97
N LEU A 9 19.49 -32.23 2.01
CA LEU A 9 19.43 -32.53 0.57
C LEU A 9 18.80 -31.40 -0.29
N PRO A 10 19.54 -30.88 -1.29
CA PRO A 10 19.05 -29.85 -2.19
C PRO A 10 18.09 -30.44 -3.22
N SER A 11 16.89 -29.86 -3.34
CA SER A 11 15.94 -30.19 -4.38
C SER A 11 16.41 -29.63 -5.73
N SER A 12 16.88 -30.55 -6.56
CA SER A 12 17.20 -30.33 -7.96
C SER A 12 15.95 -30.34 -8.84
N ILE A 13 15.90 -29.40 -9.78
CA ILE A 13 15.21 -29.45 -11.09
C ILE A 13 13.69 -29.17 -11.09
N LEU A 14 13.36 -27.96 -11.57
CA LEU A 14 12.48 -27.77 -12.74
C LEU A 14 12.75 -26.37 -13.31
N LYS A 15 13.75 -26.28 -14.19
CA LYS A 15 13.98 -25.08 -15.02
C LYS A 15 12.86 -25.03 -16.06
N LYS A 16 11.75 -24.37 -15.73
CA LYS A 16 10.77 -23.96 -16.74
C LYS A 16 11.33 -22.71 -17.41
N THR A 17 12.05 -22.93 -18.51
CA THR A 17 12.51 -21.86 -19.40
C THR A 17 11.30 -21.18 -20.01
N PHE A 18 10.82 -20.12 -19.36
CA PHE A 18 10.09 -19.10 -20.08
C PHE A 18 11.10 -18.42 -20.99
N GLY A 19 10.96 -18.66 -22.29
CA GLY A 19 11.75 -18.01 -23.31
C GLY A 19 11.74 -16.51 -23.05
N ILE A 20 12.92 -16.00 -22.76
CA ILE A 20 13.21 -14.57 -22.69
C ILE A 20 12.83 -14.05 -24.08
N ARG A 21 11.68 -13.35 -24.17
CA ARG A 21 11.46 -12.46 -25.30
C ARG A 21 12.57 -11.41 -25.19
N SER A 22 13.54 -11.56 -26.08
CA SER A 22 14.52 -10.54 -26.46
C SER A 22 13.87 -9.15 -26.39
N PRO A 23 14.55 -8.11 -25.88
CA PRO A 23 14.04 -6.75 -25.99
C PRO A 23 13.70 -6.52 -27.46
N ARG A 24 12.42 -6.27 -27.76
CA ARG A 24 12.00 -5.86 -29.09
C ARG A 24 12.94 -4.73 -29.48
N LEU A 25 13.67 -4.94 -30.58
CA LEU A 25 14.20 -3.86 -31.39
C LEU A 25 13.09 -2.81 -31.45
N LEU A 26 13.34 -1.66 -30.85
CA LEU A 26 12.47 -0.50 -30.99
C LEU A 26 12.39 -0.25 -32.50
N SER A 27 11.28 -0.66 -33.11
CA SER A 27 10.98 -0.26 -34.47
C SER A 27 10.95 1.26 -34.42
N VAL A 28 11.94 1.90 -35.02
CA VAL A 28 11.98 3.36 -35.18
C VAL A 28 10.80 3.72 -36.07
N SER A 29 9.65 3.98 -35.46
CA SER A 29 8.57 4.69 -36.14
C SER A 29 9.10 6.09 -36.37
N THR A 30 9.46 6.43 -37.61
CA THR A 30 9.77 7.79 -38.04
C THR A 30 8.54 8.66 -37.84
N THR A 31 8.36 9.17 -36.62
CA THR A 31 7.34 10.17 -36.31
C THR A 31 7.75 11.49 -36.91
N GLN A 32 6.81 12.17 -37.56
CA GLN A 32 7.06 13.50 -38.10
C GLN A 32 7.44 14.43 -36.95
N THR A 33 8.56 15.13 -37.12
CA THR A 33 9.11 16.06 -36.13
C THR A 33 9.12 17.46 -36.74
N ASP A 34 8.98 18.47 -35.89
CA ASP A 34 9.13 19.87 -36.27
C ASP A 34 10.61 20.22 -36.51
N GLU A 35 10.89 21.43 -36.98
CA GLU A 35 12.25 21.97 -37.18
C GLU A 35 13.10 21.94 -35.90
N CYS A 36 12.46 21.93 -34.72
CA CYS A 36 13.10 21.78 -33.41
C CYS A 36 13.26 20.31 -32.94
N GLY A 37 12.91 19.32 -33.76
CA GLY A 37 12.99 17.89 -33.42
C GLY A 37 11.91 17.39 -32.45
N ILE A 38 10.87 18.20 -32.18
CA ILE A 38 9.73 17.81 -31.34
C ILE A 38 8.72 17.04 -32.19
N PRO A 39 8.24 15.86 -31.75
CA PRO A 39 7.28 15.09 -32.52
C PRO A 39 5.94 15.84 -32.65
N LEU A 40 5.41 15.91 -33.88
CA LEU A 40 4.13 16.56 -34.19
C LEU A 40 2.93 15.77 -33.64
N THR A 41 3.12 14.48 -33.36
CA THR A 41 2.14 13.61 -32.72
C THR A 41 2.73 13.02 -31.45
N SER A 42 1.90 12.86 -30.41
CA SER A 42 2.32 12.17 -29.19
C SER A 42 2.72 10.73 -29.51
N THR A 43 3.97 10.37 -29.21
CA THR A 43 4.47 8.99 -29.41
C THR A 43 3.81 7.99 -28.47
N TRP A 44 3.31 8.45 -27.33
CA TRP A 44 2.51 7.69 -26.39
C TRP A 44 1.67 8.63 -25.54
N SER A 45 0.53 8.14 -25.05
CA SER A 45 -0.28 8.83 -24.05
C SER A 45 -0.23 8.10 -22.71
N VAL A 46 -0.10 8.85 -21.62
CA VAL A 46 -0.18 8.31 -20.25
C VAL A 46 -1.57 7.72 -19.99
N THR A 47 -2.64 8.35 -20.50
CA THR A 47 -4.01 7.85 -20.29
C THR A 47 -4.23 6.52 -21.02
N GLU A 48 -3.68 6.37 -22.21
CA GLU A 48 -3.70 5.13 -22.99
C GLU A 48 -2.94 4.03 -22.26
N LEU A 49 -1.73 4.34 -21.77
CA LEU A 49 -0.93 3.41 -20.97
C LEU A 49 -1.68 2.95 -19.72
N LEU A 50 -2.23 3.88 -18.93
CA LEU A 50 -2.97 3.57 -17.71
C LEU A 50 -4.24 2.76 -18.01
N SER A 51 -4.90 3.03 -19.15
CA SER A 51 -6.08 2.29 -19.60
C SER A 51 -5.80 0.84 -20.01
N SER A 52 -4.54 0.49 -20.31
CA SER A 52 -4.15 -0.86 -20.71
C SER A 52 -4.02 -1.84 -19.54
N TYR A 53 -3.89 -1.35 -18.30
CA TYR A 53 -3.74 -2.20 -17.13
C TYR A 53 -5.06 -2.89 -16.74
N PRO A 54 -5.01 -4.13 -16.22
CA PRO A 54 -6.20 -4.83 -15.75
C PRO A 54 -6.88 -4.05 -14.60
N LYS A 55 -8.21 -4.09 -14.53
CA LYS A 55 -8.99 -3.50 -13.43
C LYS A 55 -9.33 -4.62 -12.43
N PRO A 56 -8.53 -4.83 -11.36
CA PRO A 56 -8.82 -5.85 -10.36
C PRO A 56 -10.11 -5.50 -9.63
N SER A 57 -10.99 -6.49 -9.45
CA SER A 57 -12.24 -6.31 -8.69
C SER A 57 -12.03 -6.75 -7.25
N ILE A 58 -12.31 -5.86 -6.30
CA ILE A 58 -12.22 -6.16 -4.87
C ILE A 58 -13.53 -6.80 -4.40
N SER A 59 -13.46 -7.87 -3.61
CA SER A 59 -14.66 -8.52 -3.05
C SER A 59 -15.31 -7.64 -1.96
N SER A 60 -16.63 -7.74 -1.78
CA SER A 60 -17.33 -7.03 -0.68
C SER A 60 -16.79 -7.43 0.69
N GLN A 61 -16.45 -8.71 0.88
CA GLN A 61 -15.82 -9.21 2.10
C GLN A 61 -14.48 -8.51 2.40
N THR A 62 -13.64 -8.32 1.37
CA THR A 62 -12.37 -7.60 1.51
C THR A 62 -12.62 -6.14 1.87
N LEU A 63 -13.61 -5.51 1.25
CA LEU A 63 -13.98 -4.13 1.54
C LEU A 63 -14.43 -3.95 2.99
N ASN A 64 -15.33 -4.82 3.48
CA ASN A 64 -15.78 -4.80 4.88
C ASN A 64 -14.60 -5.01 5.84
N ARG A 65 -13.71 -5.96 5.54
CA ARG A 65 -12.50 -6.18 6.34
C ARG A 65 -11.59 -4.95 6.39
N LEU A 66 -11.47 -4.21 5.30
CA LEU A 66 -10.69 -2.96 5.28
C LEU A 66 -11.34 -1.88 6.16
N HIS A 67 -12.67 -1.76 6.12
CA HIS A 67 -13.39 -0.86 7.02
C HIS A 67 -13.19 -1.23 8.49
N ASP A 68 -13.28 -2.51 8.83
CA ASP A 68 -13.05 -3.00 10.19
C ASP A 68 -11.63 -2.68 10.67
N LEU A 69 -10.61 -2.90 9.82
CA LEU A 69 -9.22 -2.60 10.15
C LEU A 69 -8.94 -1.09 10.27
N ALA A 70 -9.65 -0.28 9.50
CA ALA A 70 -9.57 1.17 9.57
C ALA A 70 -10.45 1.78 10.68
N ALA A 71 -11.17 0.95 11.45
CA ALA A 71 -12.18 1.38 12.43
C ALA A 71 -13.24 2.33 11.84
N LEU A 72 -13.61 2.11 10.58
CA LEU A 72 -14.63 2.86 9.85
C LEU A 72 -15.94 2.08 9.82
N ILE A 73 -17.06 2.80 9.79
CA ILE A 73 -18.39 2.20 9.59
C ILE A 73 -18.58 1.96 8.07
N PRO A 74 -18.76 0.71 7.61
CA PRO A 74 -18.95 0.43 6.20
C PRO A 74 -20.34 0.87 5.71
N PRO A 75 -20.47 1.33 4.45
CA PRO A 75 -21.79 1.56 3.86
C PRO A 75 -22.53 0.23 3.68
N VAL A 76 -23.86 0.25 3.77
CA VAL A 76 -24.69 -0.95 3.63
C VAL A 76 -24.49 -1.59 2.26
N GLU A 77 -24.35 -2.91 2.21
CA GLU A 77 -24.17 -3.66 0.97
C GLU A 77 -25.36 -3.46 0.02
N GLY A 78 -25.05 -3.31 -1.28
CA GLY A 78 -26.07 -3.06 -2.30
C GLY A 78 -26.51 -1.60 -2.43
N THR A 79 -26.03 -0.70 -1.58
CA THR A 79 -26.23 0.75 -1.77
C THR A 79 -25.36 1.29 -2.91
N SER A 80 -25.80 2.39 -3.55
CA SER A 80 -24.99 3.10 -4.55
C SER A 80 -23.66 3.60 -3.99
N ALA A 81 -23.65 4.01 -2.72
CA ALA A 81 -22.44 4.41 -1.99
C ALA A 81 -21.42 3.27 -1.91
N HIS A 82 -21.86 2.05 -1.57
CA HIS A 82 -20.99 0.88 -1.52
C HIS A 82 -20.44 0.52 -2.91
N ALA A 83 -21.27 0.61 -3.96
CA ALA A 83 -20.83 0.36 -5.34
C ALA A 83 -19.78 1.37 -5.81
N LYS A 84 -20.01 2.66 -5.54
CA LYS A 84 -19.07 3.74 -5.86
C LYS A 84 -17.74 3.55 -5.15
N LEU A 85 -17.77 3.27 -3.86
CA LEU A 85 -16.56 3.04 -3.06
C LEU A 85 -15.76 1.83 -3.57
N ARG A 86 -16.45 0.74 -3.91
CA ARG A 86 -15.82 -0.44 -4.50
C ARG A 86 -15.11 -0.11 -5.81
N GLU A 87 -15.71 0.72 -6.65
CA GLU A 87 -15.10 1.16 -7.90
C GLU A 87 -13.87 2.03 -7.65
N GLU A 88 -13.98 3.05 -6.78
CA GLU A 88 -12.89 3.96 -6.44
C GLU A 88 -11.66 3.20 -5.91
N ILE A 89 -11.85 2.26 -4.98
CA ILE A 89 -10.74 1.46 -4.44
C ILE A 89 -10.17 0.53 -5.52
N SER A 90 -11.00 -0.05 -6.38
CA SER A 90 -10.53 -0.90 -7.49
C SER A 90 -9.65 -0.12 -8.47
N GLU A 91 -9.98 1.15 -8.72
CA GLU A 91 -9.16 2.06 -9.53
C GLU A 91 -7.84 2.41 -8.85
N LEU A 92 -7.84 2.66 -7.54
CA LEU A 92 -6.59 2.88 -6.79
C LEU A 92 -5.68 1.65 -6.83
N VAL A 93 -6.23 0.44 -6.68
CA VAL A 93 -5.45 -0.79 -6.76
C VAL A 93 -4.83 -0.97 -8.14
N ARG A 94 -5.57 -0.65 -9.22
CA ARG A 94 -5.03 -0.68 -10.60
C ARG A 94 -3.76 0.15 -10.75
N LEU A 95 -3.73 1.34 -10.18
CA LEU A 95 -2.55 2.22 -10.24
C LEU A 95 -1.36 1.61 -9.50
N VAL A 96 -1.60 0.99 -8.35
CA VAL A 96 -0.55 0.31 -7.57
C VAL A 96 -0.05 -0.96 -8.25
N GLU A 97 -0.91 -1.68 -8.97
CA GLU A 97 -0.52 -2.88 -9.71
C GLU A 97 0.45 -2.57 -10.86
N ALA A 98 0.33 -1.39 -11.49
CA ALA A 98 1.28 -0.95 -12.51
C ALA A 98 2.72 -0.88 -11.97
N VAL A 99 2.90 -0.51 -10.69
CA VAL A 99 4.22 -0.45 -10.04
C VAL A 99 4.86 -1.82 -9.90
N LYS A 100 4.05 -2.89 -9.78
CA LYS A 100 4.56 -4.27 -9.69
C LYS A 100 5.25 -4.75 -10.96
N LEU A 101 5.03 -4.09 -12.10
CA LEU A 101 5.64 -4.45 -13.38
C LEU A 101 7.05 -3.89 -13.55
N VAL A 102 7.48 -2.99 -12.65
CA VAL A 102 8.82 -2.38 -12.69
C VAL A 102 9.85 -3.39 -12.19
N ASP A 103 10.97 -3.53 -12.91
CA ASP A 103 12.09 -4.37 -12.45
C ASP A 103 12.79 -3.69 -11.26
N THR A 104 12.73 -4.32 -10.10
CA THR A 104 13.34 -3.85 -8.85
C THR A 104 14.57 -4.66 -8.45
N LYS A 105 15.13 -5.48 -9.36
CA LYS A 105 16.38 -6.22 -9.09
C LYS A 105 17.51 -5.27 -8.70
N GLY A 106 18.16 -5.56 -7.59
CA GLY A 106 19.29 -4.77 -7.08
C GLY A 106 18.89 -3.57 -6.22
N VAL A 107 17.59 -3.34 -5.99
CA VAL A 107 17.12 -2.30 -5.06
C VAL A 107 16.99 -2.90 -3.66
N SER A 108 17.71 -2.33 -2.69
CA SER A 108 17.50 -2.63 -1.27
C SER A 108 16.45 -1.68 -0.69
N VAL A 109 15.47 -2.23 0.02
CA VAL A 109 14.53 -1.42 0.80
C VAL A 109 15.25 -0.98 2.08
N SER A 110 15.62 0.29 2.18
CA SER A 110 15.97 0.91 3.46
C SER A 110 14.71 1.54 4.04
N ALA A 111 14.41 1.24 5.31
CA ALA A 111 13.42 2.05 6.01
C ALA A 111 14.04 3.44 6.22
N ARG A 112 13.18 4.47 6.24
CA ARG A 112 13.59 5.85 6.56
C ARG A 112 14.43 5.93 7.85
N TRP A 113 14.23 5.00 8.77
CA TRP A 113 14.87 4.94 10.08
C TRP A 113 16.23 4.21 10.11
N ASP A 114 16.65 3.56 9.02
CA ASP A 114 17.86 2.72 8.99
C ASP A 114 19.13 3.50 8.62
N GLN A 115 18.98 4.66 7.99
CA GLN A 115 20.08 5.57 7.65
C GLN A 115 20.04 6.75 8.62
N GLU A 116 21.20 7.34 8.94
CA GLU A 116 21.31 8.50 9.84
C GLU A 116 20.52 9.69 9.28
N ASP A 117 19.22 9.73 9.60
CA ASP A 117 18.30 10.78 9.17
C ASP A 117 18.70 12.06 9.92
N ALA A 118 18.98 13.14 9.19
CA ALA A 118 19.34 14.43 9.77
C ALA A 118 18.21 15.02 10.65
N ASP A 119 17.00 14.45 10.54
CA ASP A 119 15.80 14.79 11.30
C ASP A 119 15.63 13.93 12.57
N LYS A 120 16.68 13.26 13.05
CA LYS A 120 16.69 12.60 14.36
C LYS A 120 16.58 13.66 15.44
N TRP A 121 15.36 14.16 15.65
CA TRP A 121 14.98 15.09 16.70
C TRP A 121 15.45 14.45 18.00
N SER A 122 16.54 14.97 18.57
CA SER A 122 17.06 14.43 19.81
C SER A 122 15.94 14.60 20.85
N VAL A 123 15.70 13.58 21.66
CA VAL A 123 14.70 13.63 22.74
C VAL A 123 14.91 14.86 23.64
N GLU A 124 16.13 15.40 23.65
CA GLU A 124 16.57 16.63 24.32
C GLU A 124 15.98 17.94 23.76
N SER A 125 15.43 17.93 22.54
CA SER A 125 14.79 19.11 21.91
C SER A 125 13.26 19.09 21.98
N LEU A 126 12.70 18.17 22.75
CA LEU A 126 11.30 18.27 23.18
C LEU A 126 11.15 19.38 24.24
N PRO A 127 10.01 20.09 24.27
CA PRO A 127 9.72 21.06 25.33
C PRO A 127 9.87 20.41 26.71
N LYS A 128 10.51 21.07 27.68
CA LYS A 128 10.66 20.55 29.05
C LYS A 128 9.35 20.40 29.81
N GLU A 129 8.28 21.03 29.32
CA GLU A 129 6.94 21.00 29.89
C GLU A 129 6.01 20.19 28.98
N ILE A 130 6.23 18.88 28.90
CA ILE A 130 5.24 17.97 28.33
C ILE A 130 4.23 17.69 29.46
N PRO A 131 2.93 18.00 29.27
CA PRO A 131 1.93 17.66 30.27
C PRO A 131 1.90 16.14 30.46
N GLU A 132 2.02 15.69 31.70
CA GLU A 132 2.08 14.28 32.06
C GLU A 132 0.82 13.83 32.82
N GLY A 133 0.50 12.54 32.72
CA GLY A 133 -0.56 11.93 33.52
C GLY A 133 -1.94 12.55 33.33
N GLN A 134 -2.59 12.95 34.44
CA GLN A 134 -3.96 13.44 34.44
C GLN A 134 -4.14 14.80 33.75
N GLU A 135 -3.07 15.58 33.59
CA GLU A 135 -3.15 16.85 32.85
C GLU A 135 -3.52 16.65 31.38
N LEU A 136 -3.26 15.46 30.82
CA LEU A 136 -3.64 15.09 29.45
C LEU A 136 -5.17 14.95 29.29
N LEU A 137 -5.89 14.73 30.38
CA LEU A 137 -7.35 14.57 30.37
C LEU A 137 -8.07 15.86 29.98
N LYS A 138 -7.43 17.03 30.06
CA LYS A 138 -8.00 18.32 29.59
C LYS A 138 -8.31 18.32 28.09
N HIS A 139 -7.69 17.43 27.32
CA HIS A 139 -7.92 17.29 25.87
C HIS A 139 -8.93 16.19 25.53
N ALA A 140 -9.41 15.45 26.52
CA ALA A 140 -10.38 14.38 26.29
C ALA A 140 -11.80 14.95 26.15
N ALA A 141 -12.56 14.43 25.18
CA ALA A 141 -13.96 14.81 25.03
C ALA A 141 -14.86 14.31 26.18
N ARG A 142 -14.51 13.18 26.81
CA ARG A 142 -15.23 12.59 27.94
C ARG A 142 -14.26 11.99 28.94
N THR A 143 -14.46 12.29 30.21
CA THR A 143 -13.68 11.75 31.32
C THR A 143 -14.61 11.45 32.49
N GLU A 144 -14.28 10.40 33.26
CA GLU A 144 -14.99 10.05 34.48
C GLU A 144 -13.98 9.51 35.51
N ASN A 145 -14.04 10.00 36.75
CA ASN A 145 -13.17 9.58 37.86
C ASN A 145 -11.66 9.61 37.55
N GLY A 146 -11.21 10.55 36.70
CA GLY A 146 -9.81 10.67 36.32
C GLY A 146 -9.35 9.68 35.24
N PHE A 147 -10.28 9.12 34.47
CA PHE A 147 -9.99 8.22 33.35
C PHE A 147 -10.72 8.64 32.07
N TYR A 148 -10.19 8.21 30.92
CA TYR A 148 -10.90 8.33 29.63
C TYR A 148 -12.14 7.43 29.65
N LEU A 149 -13.29 7.99 29.28
CA LEU A 149 -14.52 7.24 29.14
C LEU A 149 -14.66 6.75 27.69
N VAL A 150 -14.68 5.42 27.53
CA VAL A 150 -14.84 4.76 26.22
C VAL A 150 -16.08 3.87 26.27
N ASP A 151 -16.98 4.09 25.33
CA ASP A 151 -18.17 3.26 25.17
C ASP A 151 -17.75 1.87 24.67
N ALA A 152 -17.83 0.86 25.53
CA ALA A 152 -17.46 -0.51 25.18
C ALA A 152 -18.68 -1.29 24.70
N ASP A 153 -18.78 -1.50 23.38
CA ASP A 153 -19.79 -2.38 22.77
C ASP A 153 -19.49 -3.86 23.07
N ARG A 154 -19.71 -4.30 24.31
CA ARG A 154 -19.69 -5.73 24.66
C ARG A 154 -20.99 -6.37 24.18
N LYS A 155 -20.98 -6.91 22.96
CA LYS A 155 -22.04 -7.81 22.49
C LYS A 155 -22.07 -9.05 23.38
N LYS A 156 -22.99 -9.11 24.35
CA LYS A 156 -23.30 -10.34 25.10
C LYS A 156 -23.79 -11.38 24.08
N LYS A 157 -23.00 -12.43 23.85
CA LYS A 157 -23.52 -13.66 23.22
C LYS A 157 -24.61 -14.19 24.15
N LEU A 158 -25.87 -14.03 23.75
CA LEU A 158 -26.98 -14.79 24.30
C LEU A 158 -26.74 -16.25 23.93
N SER A 159 -26.36 -17.06 24.92
CA SER A 159 -26.28 -18.52 24.87
C SER A 159 -27.66 -19.14 25.06
#